data_AF-A0A0Q6ZRI4-F1
#
_entry.id   AF-A0A0Q6ZRI4-F1
#
_cell.length_a   1.000
_cell.length_b   1.000
_cell.length_c   1.000
_cell.angle_alpha   90.00
_cell.angle_beta   90.00
_cell.angle_gamma   90.00
#
_symmetry.space_group_name_H-M   'P 1'
#
loop_
_entity.id
_entity.type
_entity.pdbx_description
1 polymer ?
#
loop_
_entity_poly.entity_id
_entity_poly.type
_entity_poly.pdbx_seq_one_letter_code
_entity_poly.pdbx_strand_id
1 'polypeptide(L)'
;MKSDFLPEYGHMSLHGQYAALYRFFTNQSWRHVCDPKTKKPLLFGSVGKAIEAAKEHVREKLNPDLKSAEPVVDEDDKALQDVLGIEQWRAAKVEERAENQIIRNRKTKSRVQVERKGEGRRRVGKKV
;
A
#
# COMPACT_ATOMS: atom_id res chain seq x y z
N MET A 1 9.92 15.99 29.59
CA MET A 1 10.80 15.97 28.40
C MET A 1 10.05 15.24 27.30
N LYS A 2 9.80 15.88 26.15
CA LYS A 2 9.21 15.20 24.99
C LYS A 2 10.27 14.26 24.43
N SER A 3 10.03 12.95 24.49
CA SER A 3 10.88 11.98 23.81
C SER A 3 10.47 11.97 22.35
N ASP A 4 11.35 12.46 21.47
CA ASP A 4 11.12 12.39 20.04
C ASP A 4 11.17 10.92 19.60
N PHE A 5 10.06 10.45 19.01
CA PHE A 5 10.00 9.13 18.42
C PHE A 5 10.68 9.18 17.07
N LEU A 6 11.99 8.92 17.07
CA LEU A 6 12.81 8.87 15.88
C LEU A 6 13.69 7.61 15.96
N PRO A 7 13.29 6.51 15.30
CA PRO A 7 14.09 5.30 15.30
C PRO A 7 15.48 5.57 14.72
N GLU A 8 16.50 5.27 15.52
CA GLU A 8 17.89 5.36 15.09
C GLU A 8 18.50 3.96 14.94
N TYR A 9 19.42 3.86 13.99
CA TYR A 9 20.06 2.62 13.57
C TYR A 9 21.57 2.76 13.68
N GLY A 10 22.23 1.72 14.16
CA GLY A 10 23.66 1.71 14.38
C GLY A 10 24.26 0.33 14.22
N HIS A 11 25.56 0.25 14.47
CA HIS A 11 26.30 -0.99 14.44
C HIS A 11 27.37 -1.00 15.54
N MET A 12 27.78 -2.19 15.94
CA MET A 12 28.90 -2.39 16.86
C MET A 12 29.79 -3.50 16.33
N SER A 13 31.11 -3.27 16.25
CA SER A 13 32.04 -4.32 15.86
C SER A 13 32.23 -5.33 16.98
N LEU A 14 32.00 -6.61 16.70
CA LEU A 14 32.17 -7.74 17.61
C LEU A 14 32.96 -8.83 16.89
N HIS A 15 34.18 -9.11 17.35
CA HIS A 15 35.05 -10.19 16.85
C HIS A 15 35.21 -10.23 15.31
N GLY A 16 35.39 -9.07 14.68
CA GLY A 16 35.56 -8.96 13.21
C GLY A 16 34.26 -9.02 12.41
N GLN A 17 33.12 -9.09 13.10
CA GLN A 17 31.78 -8.95 12.52
C GLN A 17 31.09 -7.71 13.10
N TYR A 18 29.90 -7.41 12.60
CA TYR A 18 29.11 -6.25 13.01
C TYR A 18 27.76 -6.69 13.54
N ALA A 19 27.45 -6.32 14.79
CA ALA A 19 26.12 -6.46 15.34
C ALA A 19 25.25 -5.25 14.98
N ALA A 20 23.99 -5.53 14.68
CA ALA A 20 22.98 -4.51 14.38
C ALA A 20 22.41 -3.92 15.69
N LEU A 21 22.32 -2.58 15.75
CA LEU A 21 21.80 -1.84 16.90
C LEU A 21 20.63 -0.94 16.51
N TYR A 22 19.67 -0.79 17.40
CA TYR A 22 18.56 0.17 17.24
C TYR A 22 18.16 0.83 18.55
N ARG A 23 17.56 2.03 18.47
CA ARG A 23 16.81 2.68 19.57
C ARG A 23 15.59 3.39 19.01
N PHE A 24 14.46 3.35 19.73
CA PHE A 24 13.21 4.00 19.29
C PHE A 24 13.11 5.47 19.67
N PHE A 25 13.77 5.83 20.78
CA PHE A 25 13.77 7.18 21.32
C PHE A 25 15.20 7.56 21.67
N THR A 26 15.52 8.83 21.52
CA THR A 26 16.86 9.38 21.81
C THR A 26 17.31 9.14 23.25
N ASN A 27 16.36 9.10 24.20
CA ASN A 27 16.62 8.88 25.62
C ASN A 27 16.71 7.39 26.01
N GLN A 28 16.55 6.46 25.07
CA GLN A 28 16.66 5.03 25.33
C GLN A 28 18.07 4.50 25.04
N SER A 29 18.46 3.47 25.78
CA SER A 29 19.67 2.70 25.50
C SER A 29 19.55 1.96 24.16
N TRP A 30 20.66 1.85 23.46
CA TRP A 30 20.78 1.01 22.28
C TRP A 30 20.45 -0.46 22.60
N ARG A 31 19.71 -1.10 21.70
CA ARG A 31 19.33 -2.51 21.78
C ARG A 31 19.92 -3.26 20.61
N HIS A 32 20.37 -4.49 20.87
CA HIS A 32 20.82 -5.41 19.83
C HIS A 32 19.62 -5.98 19.07
N VAL A 33 19.76 -6.14 17.76
CA VAL A 33 18.91 -7.05 17.01
C VAL A 33 19.36 -8.46 17.35
N CYS A 34 18.49 -9.21 18.02
CA CYS A 34 18.76 -10.59 18.40
C CYS A 34 17.92 -11.56 17.56
N ASP A 35 18.47 -12.75 17.35
CA ASP A 35 17.70 -13.87 16.82
C ASP A 35 16.58 -14.23 17.82
N PRO A 36 15.31 -14.33 17.37
CA PRO A 36 14.19 -14.65 18.25
C PRO A 36 14.32 -16.02 18.93
N LYS A 37 15.04 -16.97 18.33
CA LYS A 37 15.20 -18.33 18.90
C LYS A 37 16.34 -18.40 19.90
N THR A 38 17.50 -17.88 19.54
CA THR A 38 18.72 -18.02 20.35
C THR A 38 18.93 -16.87 21.32
N LYS A 39 18.19 -15.76 21.17
CA LYS A 39 18.36 -14.50 21.90
C LYS A 39 19.76 -13.90 21.80
N LYS A 40 20.60 -14.40 20.89
CA LYS A 40 21.96 -13.89 20.64
C LYS A 40 21.93 -12.75 19.62
N PRO A 41 22.84 -11.78 19.71
CA PRO A 41 22.97 -10.73 18.70
C PRO A 41 23.24 -11.33 17.32
N LEU A 42 22.53 -10.85 16.30
CA LEU A 42 22.83 -11.20 14.92
C LEU A 42 24.11 -10.50 14.49
N LEU A 43 25.03 -11.28 13.93
CA LEU A 43 26.33 -10.79 13.46
C LEU A 43 26.36 -10.81 11.93
N PHE A 44 26.83 -9.72 11.34
CA PHE A 44 26.89 -9.52 9.91
C PHE A 44 28.34 -9.26 9.47
N GLY A 45 28.70 -9.73 8.28
CA GLY A 45 30.05 -9.51 7.71
C GLY A 45 30.32 -8.09 7.20
N SER A 46 29.33 -7.20 7.22
CA SER A 46 29.47 -5.81 6.77
C SER A 46 28.58 -4.88 7.58
N VAL A 47 29.05 -3.65 7.78
CA VAL A 47 28.31 -2.55 8.43
C VAL A 47 26.98 -2.29 7.73
N GLY A 48 26.96 -2.27 6.39
CA GLY A 48 25.75 -1.99 5.62
C GLY A 48 24.64 -3.01 5.92
N LYS A 49 25.00 -4.30 5.95
CA LYS A 49 24.08 -5.39 6.28
C LYS A 49 23.56 -5.31 7.71
N ALA A 50 24.39 -4.91 8.66
CA ALA A 50 23.96 -4.73 10.05
C ALA A 50 22.92 -3.59 10.18
N ILE A 51 23.13 -2.47 9.49
CA ILE A 51 22.19 -1.34 9.50
C ILE A 51 20.87 -1.70 8.80
N GLU A 52 20.94 -2.38 7.66
CA GLU A 52 19.74 -2.88 6.95
C GLU A 52 18.92 -3.82 7.83
N ALA A 53 19.57 -4.77 8.50
CA ALA A 53 18.91 -5.67 9.43
C ALA A 53 18.28 -4.93 10.62
N ALA A 54 18.90 -3.86 11.13
CA ALA A 54 18.30 -3.02 12.17
C ALA A 54 17.03 -2.33 11.69
N LYS A 55 17.02 -1.81 10.45
CA LYS A 55 15.84 -1.18 9.85
C LYS A 55 14.71 -2.17 9.63
N GLU A 56 15.03 -3.35 9.10
CA GLU A 56 14.06 -4.42 8.86
C GLU A 56 13.42 -4.89 10.17
N HIS A 57 14.24 -5.15 11.20
CA HIS A 57 13.73 -5.56 12.51
C HIS A 57 12.80 -4.52 13.14
N VAL A 58 13.15 -3.23 13.05
CA VAL A 58 12.30 -2.14 13.53
C VAL A 58 10.99 -2.07 12.73
N ARG A 59 11.06 -2.25 11.41
CA ARG A 59 9.89 -2.27 10.53
C ARG A 59 8.92 -3.41 10.90
N GLU A 60 9.42 -4.63 11.08
CA GLU A 60 8.61 -5.78 11.50
C GLU A 60 7.98 -5.56 12.88
N LYS A 61 8.73 -4.95 13.80
CA LYS A 61 8.26 -4.70 15.17
C LYS A 61 7.18 -3.63 15.25
N LEU A 62 7.28 -2.59 14.41
CA LEU A 62 6.29 -1.51 14.35
C LEU A 62 5.07 -1.87 13.50
N ASN A 63 5.26 -2.69 12.47
CA ASN A 63 4.20 -3.21 11.62
C ASN A 63 4.11 -4.74 11.77
N PRO A 64 3.69 -5.26 12.93
CA PRO A 64 3.38 -6.67 13.00
C PRO A 64 2.33 -6.97 11.94
N ASP A 65 2.57 -8.02 11.14
CA ASP A 65 1.63 -8.48 10.11
C ASP A 65 0.23 -8.59 10.77
N LEU A 66 -0.69 -7.71 10.41
CA LEU A 66 -2.10 -7.77 10.84
C LEU A 66 -2.81 -9.06 10.35
N LYS A 67 -2.08 -9.98 9.70
CA LYS A 67 -2.61 -11.21 9.10
C LYS A 67 -3.15 -12.23 10.11
N SER A 68 -2.85 -12.09 11.40
CA SER A 68 -3.43 -12.93 12.46
C SER A 68 -4.54 -12.24 13.26
N ALA A 69 -4.95 -11.03 12.89
CA ALA A 69 -6.35 -10.69 13.10
C ALA A 69 -7.14 -11.51 12.07
N GLU A 70 -7.39 -12.79 12.38
CA GLU A 70 -8.71 -13.31 12.10
C GLU A 70 -9.66 -12.20 12.59
N PRO A 71 -10.60 -11.72 11.75
CA PRO A 71 -11.56 -10.76 12.25
C PRO A 71 -12.09 -11.38 13.54
N VAL A 72 -11.90 -10.69 14.66
CA VAL A 72 -12.66 -10.98 15.86
C VAL A 72 -14.07 -10.58 15.48
N VAL A 73 -14.74 -11.47 14.74
CA VAL A 73 -16.19 -11.55 14.72
C VAL A 73 -16.50 -12.09 16.09
N ASP A 74 -16.61 -11.18 17.05
CA ASP A 74 -17.39 -11.45 18.25
C ASP A 74 -18.73 -12.04 17.76
N GLU A 75 -19.26 -13.08 18.39
CA GLU A 75 -20.49 -13.73 17.91
C GLU A 75 -21.70 -12.77 17.84
N ASP A 76 -21.58 -11.57 18.41
CA ASP A 76 -22.50 -10.44 18.30
C ASP A 76 -22.43 -9.69 16.92
N ASP A 77 -21.33 -9.81 16.16
CA ASP A 77 -21.14 -9.19 14.84
C ASP A 77 -21.85 -9.93 13.69
N LYS A 78 -22.53 -11.06 13.98
CA LYS A 78 -23.48 -11.67 13.04
C LYS A 78 -24.64 -10.74 12.68
N ALA A 79 -24.79 -9.63 13.41
CA ALA A 79 -25.73 -8.56 13.15
C ALA A 79 -25.03 -7.21 12.84
N LEU A 80 -23.89 -7.21 12.14
CA LEU A 80 -23.38 -6.00 11.48
C LEU A 80 -24.38 -5.56 10.40
N GLN A 81 -25.44 -4.88 10.83
CA GLN A 81 -26.21 -4.00 9.99
C GLN A 81 -25.22 -3.03 9.34
N ASP A 82 -25.41 -2.74 8.07
CA ASP A 82 -24.61 -1.80 7.30
C ASP A 82 -24.84 -0.36 7.83
N VAL A 83 -24.33 -0.05 9.02
CA VAL A 83 -24.49 1.25 9.70
C VAL A 83 -23.92 2.39 8.86
N LEU A 84 -22.92 2.09 8.03
CA LEU A 84 -22.22 3.04 7.19
C LEU A 84 -22.76 3.10 5.75
N GLY A 85 -23.80 2.32 5.42
CA GLY A 85 -24.42 2.30 4.09
C GLY A 85 -23.45 1.90 2.96
N ILE A 86 -22.44 1.11 3.26
CA ILE A 86 -21.39 0.68 2.34
C ILE A 86 -21.98 -0.14 1.18
N GLU A 87 -22.98 -0.99 1.44
CA GLU A 87 -23.64 -1.76 0.38
C GLU A 87 -24.45 -0.86 -0.55
N GLN A 88 -25.16 0.12 0.02
CA GLN A 88 -25.90 1.12 -0.75
C GLN A 88 -24.96 1.98 -1.59
N TRP A 89 -23.83 2.39 -1.03
CA TRP A 89 -22.78 3.13 -1.74
C TRP A 89 -22.17 2.31 -2.89
N ARG A 90 -21.91 1.01 -2.66
CA ARG A 90 -21.41 0.10 -3.71
C ARG A 90 -22.43 -0.07 -4.83
N ALA A 91 -23.71 -0.24 -4.50
CA ALA A 91 -24.78 -0.38 -5.47
C ALA A 91 -24.91 0.89 -6.35
N ALA A 92 -24.93 2.07 -5.72
CA ALA A 92 -24.97 3.36 -6.44
C ALA A 92 -23.76 3.55 -7.37
N LYS A 93 -22.55 3.12 -6.95
CA LYS A 93 -21.35 3.20 -7.79
C LYS A 93 -21.37 2.23 -8.98
N VAL A 94 -22.03 1.07 -8.85
CA VAL A 94 -22.21 0.13 -9.95
C VAL A 94 -23.19 0.69 -10.98
N GLU A 95 -24.30 1.26 -10.53
CA GLU A 95 -25.31 1.90 -11.39
C GLU A 95 -24.71 3.12 -12.14
N GLU A 96 -23.97 3.98 -11.44
CA GLU A 96 -23.25 5.12 -12.04
C GLU A 96 -22.24 4.68 -13.11
N ARG A 97 -21.56 3.54 -12.91
CA ARG A 97 -20.65 2.96 -13.92
C ARG A 97 -21.42 2.44 -15.13
N ALA A 98 -22.57 1.81 -14.93
CA ALA A 98 -23.40 1.30 -16.02
C ALA A 98 -23.94 2.45 -16.89
N GLU A 99 -24.45 3.52 -16.26
CA GLU A 99 -24.91 4.72 -16.97
C GLU A 99 -23.78 5.41 -17.75
N ASN A 100 -22.60 5.56 -17.14
CA ASN A 100 -21.44 6.15 -17.81
C ASN A 100 -20.95 5.31 -19.00
N GLN A 101 -21.05 3.98 -18.95
CA GLN A 101 -20.76 3.11 -20.10
C GLN A 101 -21.78 3.31 -21.22
N ILE A 102 -23.07 3.40 -20.91
CA ILE A 102 -24.13 3.63 -21.90
C ILE A 102 -23.97 5.01 -22.57
N ILE A 103 -23.66 6.05 -21.80
CA ILE A 103 -23.41 7.40 -22.32
C ILE A 103 -22.18 7.44 -23.23
N ARG A 104 -21.08 6.78 -22.84
CA ARG A 104 -19.88 6.65 -23.70
C ARG A 104 -20.21 5.95 -25.02
N ASN A 105 -20.95 4.84 -24.97
CA ASN A 105 -21.34 4.07 -26.16
C ASN A 105 -22.29 4.83 -27.10
N ARG A 106 -23.15 5.73 -26.56
CA ARG A 106 -23.99 6.61 -27.37
C ARG A 106 -23.20 7.73 -28.04
N LYS A 107 -22.22 8.33 -27.36
CA LYS A 107 -21.33 9.36 -27.92
C LYS A 107 -20.42 8.82 -29.03
N THR A 108 -19.93 7.59 -28.92
CA THR A 108 -19.10 6.98 -29.97
C THR A 108 -19.91 6.64 -31.22
N LYS A 109 -21.14 6.10 -31.09
CA LYS A 109 -22.01 5.83 -32.24
C LYS A 109 -22.41 7.11 -33.01
N SER A 110 -22.74 8.18 -32.29
CA SER A 110 -23.12 9.46 -32.92
C SER A 110 -21.95 10.14 -33.62
N ARG A 111 -20.72 10.03 -33.09
CA ARG A 111 -19.50 10.52 -33.77
C ARG A 111 -19.21 9.78 -35.08
N VAL A 112 -19.32 8.45 -35.08
CA VAL A 112 -19.12 7.62 -36.30
C VAL A 112 -20.17 7.91 -37.38
N GLN A 113 -21.40 8.25 -36.98
CA GLN A 113 -22.49 8.54 -37.92
C GLN A 113 -22.36 9.94 -38.55
N VAL A 114 -21.78 10.91 -37.83
CA VAL A 114 -21.48 12.26 -38.36
C VAL A 114 -20.30 12.23 -39.33
N GLU A 115 -19.23 11.49 -39.04
CA GLU A 115 -18.07 11.36 -39.93
C GLU A 115 -18.45 10.69 -41.27
N ARG A 116 -19.27 9.62 -41.26
CA ARG A 116 -19.75 8.97 -42.49
C ARG A 116 -20.68 9.84 -43.35
N LYS A 117 -21.39 10.81 -42.75
CA LYS A 117 -22.25 11.76 -43.50
C LYS A 117 -21.48 12.98 -44.02
N GLY A 118 -20.35 13.33 -43.40
CA GLY A 118 -19.48 14.42 -43.82
C GLY A 118 -18.56 14.08 -44.99
N GLU A 119 -18.12 12.82 -45.10
CA GLU A 119 -17.15 12.40 -46.11
C GLU A 119 -17.79 12.08 -47.49
N GLY A 120 -19.12 11.87 -47.54
CA GLY A 120 -19.84 11.57 -48.79
C GLY A 120 -20.22 12.78 -49.66
N ARG A 121 -19.91 14.02 -49.27
CA ARG A 121 -20.34 15.25 -50.01
C ARG A 121 -19.22 16.05 -50.68
N ARG A 122 -17.97 15.59 -50.67
CA ARG A 122 -16.84 16.35 -51.26
C ARG A 122 -16.12 15.64 -52.40
N ARG A 123 -16.80 14.91 -53.29
CA ARG A 123 -16.21 14.51 -54.59
C ARG A 123 -17.24 14.28 -55.69
N VAL A 124 -17.86 15.33 -56.24
CA VAL A 124 -18.11 15.41 -57.69
C VAL A 124 -18.23 16.89 -58.05
N GLY A 125 -17.27 17.42 -58.79
CA GLY A 125 -17.33 18.80 -59.25
C GLY A 125 -16.04 19.31 -59.90
N LYS A 126 -15.45 18.55 -60.83
CA LYS A 126 -14.65 19.14 -61.92
C LYS A 126 -14.36 18.10 -63.01
N LYS A 127 -14.98 18.26 -64.17
CA LYS A 127 -14.33 18.01 -65.46
C LYS A 127 -14.92 18.98 -66.48
N VAL A 128 -14.02 19.79 -67.02
CA VAL A 128 -14.12 20.62 -68.22
C VAL A 128 -14.04 19.69 -69.42
#